data_AF-A0A1W9T5M6-F1
#
_entry.id   AF-A0A1W9T5M6-F1
#
_cell.length_a   1.000
_cell.length_b   1.000
_cell.length_c   1.000
_cell.angle_alpha   90.00
_cell.angle_beta   90.00
_cell.angle_gamma   90.00
#
_symmetry.space_group_name_H-M   'P 1'
#
loop_
_entity.id
_entity.type
_entity.pdbx_description
1 polymer ?
#
loop_
_entity_poly.entity_id
_entity_poly.type
_entity_poly.pdbx_seq_one_letter_code
_entity_poly.pdbx_strand_id
1 'polypeptide(L)'
;MLIKEMLSKASHLEIYKNRVRTDDYCEVVFHDRDSSEWNRILTDLLGRPRKHAGASPDAKDLDLTRQTGGIRIEQTLFEKKIDDFTVIAKFWPWKDGLHTTLKMALLKE
;
A
#
# COMPACT_ATOMS: atom_id res chain seq x y z
N MET A 1 5.09 13.67 -5.36
CA MET A 1 6.55 13.40 -5.26
C MET A 1 6.83 12.14 -4.44
N LEU A 2 6.28 12.01 -3.24
CA LEU A 2 6.55 10.90 -2.34
C LEU A 2 6.27 9.50 -2.92
N ILE A 3 5.12 9.28 -3.58
CA ILE A 3 4.80 7.97 -4.19
C ILE A 3 5.85 7.58 -5.25
N LYS A 4 6.36 8.55 -6.02
CA LYS A 4 7.42 8.29 -7.02
C LYS A 4 8.72 7.84 -6.35
N GLU A 5 9.08 8.42 -5.20
CA GLU A 5 10.26 8.02 -4.42
C GLU A 5 10.11 6.62 -3.80
N MET A 6 8.91 6.29 -3.31
CA MET A 6 8.64 4.94 -2.81
C MET A 6 8.81 3.90 -3.92
N LEU A 7 8.30 4.18 -5.12
CA LEU A 7 8.47 3.32 -6.28
C LEU A 7 9.92 3.25 -6.78
N SER A 8 10.71 4.32 -6.64
CA SER A 8 12.12 4.28 -7.05
C SER A 8 12.95 3.37 -6.14
N LYS A 9 12.65 3.32 -4.83
CA LYS A 9 13.28 2.35 -3.91
C LYS A 9 12.94 0.89 -4.26
N ALA A 10 11.75 0.66 -4.80
CA ALA A 10 11.29 -0.64 -5.27
C ALA A 10 11.57 -0.89 -6.77
N SER A 11 12.39 -0.08 -7.43
CA SER A 11 12.63 -0.19 -8.88
C SER A 11 13.30 -1.48 -9.33
N HIS A 12 13.93 -2.21 -8.40
CA HIS A 12 14.52 -3.52 -8.64
C HIS A 12 13.50 -4.66 -8.58
N LEU A 13 12.26 -4.38 -8.16
CA LEU A 13 11.17 -5.35 -8.11
C LEU A 13 10.37 -5.32 -9.40
N GLU A 14 9.95 -6.51 -9.83
CA GLU A 14 9.15 -6.67 -11.03
C GLU A 14 7.70 -6.19 -10.79
N ILE A 15 7.22 -5.30 -11.66
CA ILE A 15 5.82 -4.90 -11.70
C ILE A 15 5.13 -5.72 -12.79
N TYR A 16 4.30 -6.67 -12.37
CA TYR A 16 3.47 -7.47 -13.28
C TYR A 16 2.50 -6.61 -14.08
N LYS A 17 1.87 -5.60 -13.45
CA LYS A 17 0.96 -4.67 -14.14
C LYS A 17 0.93 -3.30 -13.50
N ASN A 18 1.13 -2.25 -14.31
CA ASN A 18 0.81 -0.87 -13.93
C ASN A 18 -0.67 -0.59 -14.25
N ARG A 19 -1.47 -0.21 -13.26
CA ARG A 19 -2.89 0.13 -13.46
C ARG A 19 -3.08 1.64 -13.50
N VAL A 20 -2.64 2.34 -12.46
CA VAL A 20 -2.76 3.81 -12.34
C VAL A 20 -1.49 4.35 -11.69
N ARG A 21 -0.98 5.47 -12.18
CA ARG A 21 0.17 6.16 -11.58
C ARG A 21 0.04 7.67 -11.77
N THR A 22 -0.49 8.34 -10.74
CA THR A 22 -0.54 9.80 -10.62
C THR A 22 0.42 10.26 -9.51
N ASP A 23 0.45 11.56 -9.22
CA ASP A 23 1.31 12.10 -8.17
C ASP A 23 0.79 11.82 -6.75
N ASP A 24 -0.51 11.60 -6.61
CA ASP A 24 -1.27 11.41 -5.38
C ASP A 24 -1.88 10.00 -5.22
N TYR A 25 -1.92 9.20 -6.28
CA TYR A 25 -2.44 7.84 -6.24
C TYR A 25 -1.65 6.90 -7.15
N CYS A 26 -1.40 5.69 -6.68
CA CYS A 26 -0.75 4.66 -7.48
C CYS A 26 -1.38 3.30 -7.20
N GLU A 27 -1.60 2.55 -8.27
CA GLU A 27 -2.05 1.17 -8.23
C GLU A 27 -1.18 0.32 -9.17
N VAL A 28 -0.43 -0.60 -8.58
CA VAL A 28 0.41 -1.57 -9.30
C VAL A 28 0.10 -2.98 -8.82
N VAL A 29 0.35 -3.96 -9.69
CA VAL A 29 0.26 -5.38 -9.36
C VAL A 29 1.66 -5.95 -9.45
N PHE A 30 2.05 -6.71 -8.44
CA PHE A 30 3.33 -7.41 -8.37
C PHE A 30 3.09 -8.88 -7.98
N HIS A 31 4.12 -9.71 -8.13
CA HIS A 31 4.04 -11.13 -7.78
C HIS A 31 4.14 -11.34 -6.26
N ASP A 32 3.30 -12.19 -5.69
CA ASP A 32 3.26 -12.39 -4.23
C ASP A 32 4.58 -12.91 -3.64
N ARG A 33 5.42 -13.56 -4.46
CA ARG A 33 6.81 -13.93 -4.09
C ARG A 33 7.65 -12.73 -3.61
N ASP A 34 7.32 -11.52 -4.08
CA ASP A 34 8.02 -10.27 -3.75
C ASP A 34 7.35 -9.52 -2.58
N SER A 35 6.25 -10.04 -2.00
CA SER A 35 5.49 -9.40 -0.92
C SER A 35 6.35 -9.10 0.31
N SER A 36 7.28 -9.99 0.66
CA SER A 36 8.20 -9.79 1.79
C SER A 36 9.12 -8.58 1.57
N GLU A 37 9.62 -8.40 0.36
CA GLU A 37 10.54 -7.30 0.03
C GLU A 37 9.78 -5.97 -0.10
N TRP A 38 8.60 -5.99 -0.71
CA TRP A 38 7.68 -4.85 -0.65
C TRP A 38 7.33 -4.46 0.79
N ASN A 39 7.03 -5.43 1.65
CA ASN A 39 6.74 -5.18 3.06
C ASN A 39 7.93 -4.53 3.77
N ARG A 40 9.15 -5.00 3.50
CA ARG A 40 10.38 -4.43 4.05
C ARG A 40 10.56 -2.98 3.60
N ILE A 41 10.49 -2.71 2.30
CA ILE A 41 10.65 -1.36 1.73
C ILE A 41 9.60 -0.39 2.29
N LEU A 42 8.33 -0.81 2.33
CA LEU A 42 7.26 0.01 2.92
C LEU A 42 7.44 0.20 4.42
N THR A 43 7.94 -0.80 5.14
CA THR A 43 8.26 -0.66 6.56
C THR A 43 9.37 0.35 6.79
N ASP A 44 10.42 0.33 5.98
CA ASP A 44 11.54 1.27 6.07
C ASP A 44 11.09 2.72 5.76
N LEU A 45 10.10 2.89 4.88
CA LEU A 45 9.61 4.20 4.44
C LEU A 45 8.49 4.76 5.34
N LEU A 46 7.51 3.93 5.66
CA LEU A 46 6.27 4.31 6.32
C LEU A 46 6.22 3.91 7.81
N GLY A 47 7.11 3.02 8.24
CA GLY A 47 7.04 2.39 9.56
C GLY A 47 6.23 1.09 9.52
N ARG A 48 6.01 0.49 10.70
CA ARG A 48 5.30 -0.78 10.82
C ARG A 48 3.87 -0.66 10.25
N PRO A 49 3.30 -1.75 9.70
CA PRO A 49 1.91 -1.75 9.30
C PRO A 49 1.01 -1.29 10.44
N ARG A 50 0.08 -0.38 10.13
CA ARG A 50 -1.03 -0.02 11.02
C ARG A 50 -1.93 -1.22 11.28
N LYS A 51 -2.20 -1.98 10.21
CA LYS A 51 -2.98 -3.22 10.24
C LYS A 51 -2.24 -4.30 9.46
N HIS A 52 -2.13 -5.48 10.07
CA HIS A 52 -1.59 -6.67 9.43
C HIS A 52 -2.68 -7.48 8.71
N ALA A 53 -2.28 -8.29 7.73
CA ALA A 53 -3.15 -9.32 7.16
C ALA A 53 -3.62 -10.29 8.26
N GLY A 54 -4.90 -10.67 8.23
CA GLY A 54 -5.55 -11.50 9.24
C GLY A 54 -6.17 -10.72 10.40
N ALA A 55 -5.76 -9.48 10.65
CA ALA A 55 -6.42 -8.62 11.64
C ALA A 55 -7.72 -8.01 11.08
N SER A 56 -8.77 -7.88 11.89
CA SER A 56 -9.96 -7.12 11.52
C SER A 56 -9.65 -5.62 11.49
N PRO A 57 -10.11 -4.88 10.46
CA PRO A 57 -9.94 -3.42 10.43
C PRO A 57 -10.77 -2.75 11.52
N ASP A 58 -10.20 -1.75 12.18
CA ASP A 58 -10.93 -0.91 13.14
C ASP A 58 -11.67 0.25 12.44
N ALA A 59 -12.43 1.03 13.21
CA ALA A 59 -13.19 2.15 12.66
C ALA A 59 -12.30 3.21 11.97
N LYS A 60 -11.08 3.44 12.47
CA LYS A 60 -10.13 4.39 11.91
C LYS A 60 -9.53 3.86 10.61
N ASP A 61 -9.25 2.55 10.52
CA ASP A 61 -8.79 1.89 9.30
C ASP A 61 -9.85 2.02 8.19
N LEU A 62 -11.11 1.82 8.53
CA LEU A 62 -12.23 1.94 7.59
C LEU A 62 -12.41 3.38 7.11
N ASP A 63 -12.35 4.36 8.01
CA ASP A 63 -12.49 5.77 7.66
C ASP A 63 -11.32 6.25 6.78
N LEU A 64 -10.09 5.95 7.20
CA LEU A 64 -8.85 6.30 6.48
C LEU A 64 -8.82 5.76 5.05
N THR A 65 -9.39 4.57 4.84
CA THR A 65 -9.36 3.89 3.54
C THR A 65 -10.64 4.05 2.71
N ARG A 66 -11.64 4.75 3.24
CA ARG A 66 -12.98 4.88 2.64
C ARG A 66 -12.94 5.38 1.20
N GLN A 67 -12.10 6.37 0.92
CA GLN A 67 -11.98 6.99 -0.41
C GLN A 67 -11.07 6.20 -1.38
N THR A 68 -10.32 5.21 -0.88
CA THR A 68 -9.31 4.47 -1.67
C THR A 68 -9.68 3.00 -1.88
N GLY A 69 -10.96 2.66 -1.73
CA GLY A 69 -11.50 1.31 -1.93
C GLY A 69 -11.56 0.43 -0.67
N GLY A 70 -11.45 1.03 0.51
CA GLY A 70 -11.56 0.34 1.80
C GLY A 70 -10.36 -0.54 2.14
N ILE A 71 -10.55 -1.35 3.18
CA ILE A 71 -9.59 -2.33 3.69
C ILE A 71 -10.32 -3.55 4.26
N ARG A 72 -9.77 -4.75 4.04
CA ARG A 72 -10.34 -6.04 4.49
C ARG A 72 -9.38 -6.81 5.38
N ILE A 73 -9.87 -7.91 5.96
CA ILE A 73 -9.13 -8.76 6.92
C ILE A 73 -7.81 -9.24 6.31
N GLU A 74 -7.83 -9.76 5.09
CA GLU A 74 -6.67 -10.32 4.39
C GLU A 74 -5.63 -9.29 3.94
N GLN A 75 -5.90 -7.99 4.13
CA GLN A 75 -5.11 -6.91 3.56
C GLN A 75 -4.21 -6.27 4.61
N THR A 76 -3.04 -5.82 4.20
CA THR A 76 -2.12 -5.05 5.05
C THR A 76 -2.30 -3.56 4.76
N LEU A 77 -2.28 -2.73 5.81
CA LEU A 77 -2.35 -1.26 5.70
C LEU A 77 -1.14 -0.64 6.40
N PHE A 78 -0.46 0.24 5.68
CA PHE A 78 0.55 1.15 6.20
C PHE A 78 -0.03 2.57 6.23
N GLU A 79 0.39 3.34 7.21
CA GLU A 79 0.03 4.75 7.38
C GLU A 79 1.27 5.51 7.85
N LYS A 80 1.52 6.67 7.26
CA LYS A 80 2.46 7.65 7.81
C LYS A 80 1.94 9.05 7.61
N LYS A 81 1.93 9.84 8.68
CA LYS A 81 1.66 11.29 8.61
C LYS A 81 2.95 12.04 8.25
N ILE A 82 2.85 12.96 7.29
CA ILE A 82 3.94 13.83 6.84
C ILE A 82 3.34 15.21 6.60
N ASP A 83 3.71 16.17 7.45
CA ASP A 83 3.17 17.53 7.45
C ASP A 83 1.62 17.51 7.40
N ASP A 84 1.01 18.14 6.39
CA ASP A 84 -0.44 18.25 6.20
C ASP A 84 -1.06 17.07 5.42
N PHE A 85 -0.31 15.97 5.25
CA PHE A 85 -0.74 14.83 4.46
C PHE A 85 -0.60 13.51 5.21
N THR A 86 -1.53 12.60 4.92
CA THR A 86 -1.43 11.19 5.33
C THR A 86 -1.14 10.31 4.13
N VAL A 87 -0.07 9.53 4.21
CA VAL A 87 0.34 8.58 3.18
C VAL A 87 -0.13 7.21 3.60
N ILE A 88 -0.85 6.53 2.72
CA ILE A 88 -1.25 5.14 2.95
C ILE A 88 -0.71 4.22 1.87
N ALA A 89 -0.40 2.99 2.25
CA ALA A 89 -0.11 1.90 1.33
C ALA A 89 -0.89 0.65 1.74
N LYS A 90 -1.45 -0.07 0.77
CA LYS A 90 -2.28 -1.27 1.01
C LYS A 90 -1.84 -2.42 0.14
N PHE A 91 -1.63 -3.58 0.74
CA PHE A 91 -1.51 -4.84 0.02
C PHE A 91 -2.86 -5.50 -0.07
N TRP A 92 -3.28 -5.79 -1.31
CA TRP A 92 -4.48 -6.53 -1.63
C TRP A 92 -4.10 -7.83 -2.33
N PRO A 93 -3.79 -8.89 -1.56
CA PRO A 93 -3.51 -10.22 -2.12
C PRO A 93 -4.72 -10.75 -2.88
N TRP A 94 -4.48 -11.30 -4.07
CA TRP A 94 -5.53 -11.93 -4.86
C TRP A 94 -5.77 -13.35 -4.35
N LYS A 95 -6.94 -13.90 -4.69
CA LYS A 95 -7.29 -15.28 -4.32
C LYS A 95 -6.56 -16.34 -5.15
N ASP A 96 -5.78 -15.91 -6.15
CA ASP A 96 -4.94 -16.81 -6.95
C ASP A 96 -3.63 -17.21 -6.26
N GLY A 97 -3.24 -16.51 -5.17
CA GLY A 97 -1.99 -16.74 -4.45
C GLY A 97 -0.73 -16.34 -5.24
N LEU A 98 -0.88 -15.67 -6.38
CA LEU A 98 0.22 -15.29 -7.27
C LEU A 98 0.43 -13.79 -7.34
N HIS A 99 -0.63 -13.00 -7.13
CA HIS A 99 -0.59 -11.56 -7.35
C HIS A 99 -1.07 -10.80 -6.13
N THR A 100 -0.44 -9.64 -5.92
CA THR A 100 -0.88 -8.66 -4.93
C THR A 100 -0.99 -7.30 -5.61
N THR A 101 -2.13 -6.63 -5.42
CA THR A 101 -2.26 -5.22 -5.80
C THR A 101 -1.73 -4.35 -4.68
N LEU A 102 -0.74 -3.51 -4.97
CA LEU A 102 -0.33 -2.40 -4.10
C LEU A 102 -1.09 -1.14 -4.48
N LYS A 103 -1.80 -0.57 -3.52
CA LYS A 103 -2.41 0.76 -3.63
C LYS A 103 -1.71 1.74 -2.72
N MET A 104 -1.28 2.87 -3.25
CA MET A 104 -0.71 3.97 -2.47
C MET A 104 -1.50 5.24 -2.73
N ALA A 105 -1.74 6.02 -1.68
CA ALA A 105 -2.44 7.29 -1.80
C ALA A 105 -1.85 8.34 -0.85
N LEU A 106 -1.85 9.59 -1.32
CA LEU A 106 -1.59 10.78 -0.52
C LEU A 106 -2.94 11.45 -0.21
N LEU A 107 -3.32 11.45 1.06
CA LEU A 107 -4.57 12.01 1.55
C LEU A 107 -4.30 13.39 2.14
N LYS A 108 -5.07 14.39 1.73
CA LYS A 108 -5.08 15.71 2.38
C LYS A 108 -6.01 15.65 3.59
N GLU A 109 -5.56 16.20 4.72
CA GLU A 109 -6.42 16.44 5.89
C GLU A 109 -7.47 17.53 5.62
#